data_AF-A0AAU2PPH0-F1
#
_entry.id   AF-A0AAU2PPH0-F1
#
_cell.length_a   1.000
_cell.length_b   1.000
_cell.length_c   1.000
_cell.angle_alpha   90.00
_cell.angle_beta   90.00
_cell.angle_gamma   90.00
#
_symmetry.space_group_name_H-M   'P 1'
#
loop_
_entity.id
_entity.type
_entity.pdbx_description
1 polymer ?
#
loop_
_entity_poly.entity_id
_entity_poly.type
_entity_poly.pdbx_seq_one_letter_code
_entity_poly.pdbx_strand_id
1 'polypeptide(L)' 'MRSLDAGETVVRRDVHRSGRVWSEQALRVVADTGEALFTACAMGAEAMWLAGPVRQSLYRRSTWCST' A
#
# COMPACT_ATOMS: atom_id res chain seq x y z
N MET A 1 -13.10 1.35 -15.94
CA MET A 1 -11.95 1.10 -15.05
C MET A 1 -11.53 -0.35 -15.28
N ARG A 2 -10.23 -0.62 -15.43
CA ARG A 2 -9.75 -1.99 -15.69
C ARG A 2 -9.81 -2.79 -14.39
N SER A 3 -10.28 -4.03 -14.45
CA SER A 3 -10.23 -4.98 -13.34
C SER A 3 -8.79 -5.47 -13.12
N LEU A 4 -8.43 -5.67 -11.87
CA LEU A 4 -7.11 -6.14 -11.47
C LEU A 4 -7.13 -7.61 -11.10
N ASP A 5 -6.09 -8.34 -11.49
CA ASP A 5 -6.03 -9.77 -11.23
C ASP A 5 -5.47 -10.04 -9.83
N ALA A 6 -5.97 -11.09 -9.17
CA ALA A 6 -5.39 -11.55 -7.92
C ALA A 6 -3.90 -11.90 -8.10
N GLY A 7 -3.06 -11.40 -7.22
CA GLY A 7 -1.61 -11.51 -7.33
C GLY A 7 -0.97 -10.49 -8.27
N GLU A 8 -1.69 -9.53 -8.84
CA GLU A 8 -1.06 -8.38 -9.50
C GLU A 8 -0.37 -7.48 -8.45
N THR A 9 0.76 -6.85 -8.82
CA THR A 9 1.38 -5.80 -8.00
C THR A 9 0.84 -4.46 -8.45
N VAL A 10 0.29 -3.70 -7.51
CA VAL A 10 -0.28 -2.37 -7.74
C VAL A 10 0.33 -1.36 -6.78
N VAL A 11 0.33 -0.08 -7.16
CA VAL A 11 0.80 1.01 -6.29
C VAL A 11 -0.40 1.81 -5.80
N ARG A 12 -0.62 1.85 -4.48
CA ARG A 12 -1.56 2.81 -3.89
C ARG A 12 -0.83 4.13 -3.70
N ARG A 13 -1.40 5.20 -4.26
CA ARG A 13 -0.90 6.57 -4.12
C ARG A 13 -1.88 7.40 -3.32
N ASP A 14 -1.46 7.92 -2.18
CA ASP A 14 -2.27 8.92 -1.48
C ASP A 14 -1.85 10.29 -2.02
N VAL A 15 -2.77 10.99 -2.70
CA VAL A 15 -2.49 12.26 -3.38
C VAL A 15 -3.13 13.39 -2.60
N HIS A 16 -2.31 14.36 -2.16
CA HIS A 16 -2.83 15.57 -1.53
C HIS A 16 -3.63 16.39 -2.54
N ARG A 17 -4.61 17.17 -2.06
CA ARG A 17 -5.45 18.07 -2.87
C ARG A 17 -4.70 19.03 -3.80
N SER A 18 -3.41 19.28 -3.54
CA SER A 18 -2.52 20.05 -4.44
C SER A 18 -1.98 19.26 -5.63
N GLY A 19 -2.38 17.99 -5.81
CA GLY A 19 -1.85 17.07 -6.83
C GLY A 19 -0.50 16.43 -6.48
N ARG A 20 0.06 16.72 -5.29
CA ARG A 20 1.33 16.15 -4.86
C ARG A 20 1.11 14.78 -4.22
N VAL A 21 1.85 13.77 -4.69
CA VAL A 21 1.82 12.42 -4.10
C VAL A 21 2.42 12.48 -2.70
N TRP A 22 1.61 12.19 -1.70
CA TRP A 22 1.99 12.18 -0.28
C TRP A 22 2.64 10.85 0.11
N SER A 23 2.16 9.74 -0.44
CA SER A 23 2.68 8.41 -0.20
C SER A 23 2.54 7.51 -1.42
N GLU A 24 3.43 6.53 -1.52
CA GLU A 24 3.31 5.41 -2.45
C GLU A 24 3.60 4.11 -1.71
N GLN A 25 2.74 3.11 -1.91
CA GLN A 25 2.92 1.79 -1.33
C GLN A 25 2.67 0.71 -2.40
N ALA A 26 3.64 -0.18 -2.58
CA ALA A 26 3.48 -1.36 -3.41
C ALA A 26 2.66 -2.42 -2.66
N LEU A 27 1.58 -2.88 -3.27
CA LEU A 27 0.62 -3.82 -2.72
C LEU A 27 0.39 -4.97 -3.69
N ARG A 28 -0.02 -6.11 -3.15
CA ARG A 28 -0.50 -7.25 -3.92
C ARG A 28 -2.03 -7.26 -3.90
N VAL A 29 -2.64 -7.45 -5.06
CA VAL A 29 -4.09 -7.61 -5.16
C VAL A 29 -4.47 -8.96 -4.55
N VAL A 30 -5.42 -8.93 -3.61
CA VAL A 30 -6.01 -10.14 -3.02
C VAL A 30 -7.27 -10.50 -3.80
N ALA A 31 -8.12 -9.51 -4.08
CA ALA A 31 -9.31 -9.66 -4.90
C ALA A 31 -9.75 -8.29 -5.43
N ASP A 32 -10.30 -8.27 -6.65
CA ASP A 32 -11.06 -7.16 -7.19
C ASP A 32 -12.48 -7.67 -7.48
N THR A 33 -13.46 -7.23 -6.71
CA THR A 33 -14.86 -7.71 -6.83
C THR A 33 -15.72 -6.79 -7.70
N GLY A 34 -15.14 -5.71 -8.25
CA GLY A 34 -15.90 -4.62 -8.88
C GLY A 34 -16.62 -3.70 -7.89
N GLU A 35 -16.94 -4.17 -6.68
CA GLU A 35 -17.44 -3.35 -5.57
C GLU A 35 -16.32 -2.84 -4.67
N ALA A 36 -15.29 -3.67 -4.47
CA ALA A 36 -14.15 -3.36 -3.63
C ALA A 36 -12.86 -3.97 -4.16
N LEU A 37 -11.76 -3.26 -3.92
CA LEU A 37 -10.40 -3.72 -4.19
C LEU A 37 -9.73 -4.09 -2.87
N PHE A 38 -9.45 -5.37 -2.68
CA PHE A 38 -8.72 -5.89 -1.54
C PHE A 38 -7.23 -5.99 -1.88
N THR A 39 -6.41 -5.41 -1.03
CA THR A 39 -4.95 -5.39 -1.20
C THR A 39 -4.23 -5.73 0.09
N ALA A 40 -3.06 -6.34 -0.03
CA ALA A 40 -2.18 -6.67 1.08
C ALA A 40 -0.76 -6.16 0.79
N CYS A 41 -0.02 -5.80 1.84
CA CYS A 41 1.41 -5.58 1.75
C CYS A 41 2.16 -6.73 2.42
N ALA A 42 3.31 -7.10 1.86
CA ALA A 42 4.23 -7.97 2.57
C ALA A 42 4.85 -7.20 3.75
N MET A 43 5.19 -7.90 4.83
CA MET A 43 5.99 -7.30 5.89
C MET A 43 7.31 -6.79 5.32
N GLY A 44 7.68 -5.55 5.65
CA GLY A 44 8.89 -4.91 5.14
C GLY A 44 8.78 -4.44 3.68
N ALA A 45 7.60 -4.51 3.06
CA ALA A 45 7.37 -3.89 1.76
C ALA A 45 7.72 -2.40 1.81
N GLU A 46 8.46 -1.95 0.80
CA GLU A 46 8.89 -0.57 0.69
C GLU A 46 7.68 0.35 0.50
N ALA A 47 7.68 1.45 1.23
CA ALA A 47 6.70 2.50 1.11
C ALA A 47 7.41 3.85 1.10
N MET A 48 7.13 4.66 0.08
CA MET A 48 7.60 6.03 0.03
C MET A 48 6.60 6.92 0.75
N TRP A 49 7.10 7.82 1.58
CA TRP A 49 6.32 8.86 2.24
C TRP A 49 7.03 10.18 2.03
N LEU A 50 6.30 11.22 1.63
CA LEU A 50 6.86 12.56 1.68
C LEU A 50 7.12 12.92 3.14
N ALA A 51 8.40 13.10 3.45
CA ALA A 51 8.85 13.50 4.77
C ALA A 51 8.37 14.93 5.09
N GLY A 52 7.45 15.06 6.05
CA GLY A 52 7.63 16.08 7.09
C GLY A 52 8.87 15.73 7.95
N PRO A 53 9.28 16.52 8.94
CA PRO A 53 10.59 16.39 9.63
C PRO A 53 10.85 15.05 10.37
N VAL A 54 9.99 14.05 10.24
CA VAL A 54 10.14 12.74 10.87
C VAL A 54 10.44 11.69 9.80
N ARG A 55 11.73 11.40 9.61
CA ARG A 55 12.18 10.14 9.02
C ARG A 55 11.93 9.03 10.05
N GLN A 56 10.85 8.27 9.91
CA GLN A 56 10.72 6.99 10.60
C GLN A 56 10.39 5.90 9.59
N SER A 57 11.42 5.15 9.22
CA SER A 57 11.29 3.75 8.83
C SER A 57 10.77 2.99 10.04
N LEU A 58 9.46 2.91 10.19
CA LEU A 58 8.83 2.26 11.35
C LEU A 58 8.87 0.74 11.15
N TYR A 59 10.04 0.14 11.38
CA TYR A 59 10.17 -1.29 11.60
C TYR A 59 9.63 -1.59 13.01
N ARG A 60 8.32 -1.88 13.12
CA ARG A 60 7.75 -2.48 14.33
C ARG A 60 7.43 -3.94 14.05
N ARG A 61 8.27 -4.83 14.59
CA ARG A 61 8.10 -6.28 14.62
C ARG A 61 6.69 -6.57 15.17
N SER A 62 5.77 -6.93 14.28
CA SER A 62 4.42 -7.35 14.62
C SER A 62 4.28 -8.76 14.10
N THR A 63 4.63 -9.74 14.94
CA THR A 63 4.23 -11.13 14.71
C THR A 63 2.71 -11.16 14.70
N TRP A 64 2.09 -11.28 13.53
CA TRP A 64 0.69 -11.65 13.46
C TRP A 64 0.61 -13.18 13.47
N CYS A 65 -0.13 -13.72 14.45
CA CYS A 65 -0.52 -15.12 14.50
C CYS A 65 -1.35 -15.43 13.25
N SER A 66 -0.89 -16.40 12.47
CA SER A 66 -1.73 -17.12 11.52
C SER A 66 -2.78 -17.93 12.27
N THR A 67 -4.05 -17.71 11.96
CA THR A 67 -5.08 -18.77 12.06
C THR A 67 -4.92 -19.69 10.86
#